data_AF-A0AA35WML3-F1
#
_entry.id   AF-A0AA35WML3-F1
#
_cell.length_a   1.000
_cell.length_b   1.000
_cell.length_c   1.000
_cell.angle_alpha   90.00
_cell.angle_beta   90.00
_cell.angle_gamma   90.00
#
_symmetry.space_group_name_H-M   'P 1'
#
loop_
_entity.id
_entity.type
_entity.pdbx_description
1 polymer ?
#
loop_
_entity_poly.entity_id
_entity_poly.type
_entity_poly.pdbx_seq_one_letter_code
_entity_poly.pdbx_strand_id
1 'polypeptide(L)'
;MPSLPRCFFDISIDGTPVGRVIFELFADVSPTTCENFRCLCTGEKGEGKSTFKPLHYKGTPIHRIVKGFIVQGGDFSEGNGTGGESIYGGTFKGVFVATDFIVLCIGWGIPC
;
A
#
# COMPACT_ATOMS: atom_id res chain seq x y z
N MET A 1 6.54 23.88 -9.38
CA MET A 1 6.84 22.45 -9.21
C MET A 1 5.51 21.71 -9.13
N PRO A 2 5.26 20.66 -9.91
CA PRO A 2 4.02 19.90 -9.79
C PRO A 2 3.91 19.31 -8.39
N SER A 3 2.71 19.33 -7.81
CA SER A 3 2.44 18.73 -6.49
C SER A 3 2.64 17.22 -6.54
N LEU A 4 3.25 16.65 -5.50
CA LEU A 4 3.41 15.20 -5.38
C LEU A 4 2.03 14.51 -5.28
N PRO A 5 1.86 13.30 -5.83
CA PRO A 5 0.63 12.54 -5.71
C PRO A 5 0.32 12.23 -4.24
N ARG A 6 -0.96 12.32 -3.86
CA ARG A 6 -1.43 11.96 -2.53
C ARG A 6 -2.51 10.89 -2.60
N CYS A 7 -2.41 9.89 -1.75
CA CYS A 7 -3.38 8.81 -1.58
C CYS A 7 -3.82 8.71 -0.12
N PHE A 8 -4.89 8.00 0.17
CA PHE A 8 -5.35 7.83 1.54
C PHE A 8 -5.96 6.46 1.76
N PHE A 9 -5.92 6.01 3.02
CA PHE A 9 -6.67 4.86 3.51
C PHE A 9 -7.60 5.30 4.64
N ASP A 10 -8.86 4.86 4.56
CA ASP A 10 -9.76 4.85 5.69
C ASP A 10 -9.58 3.53 6.44
N ILE A 11 -9.18 3.60 7.70
CA ILE A 11 -8.84 2.45 8.52
C ILE A 11 -10.01 2.15 9.47
N SER A 12 -10.35 0.87 9.58
CA SER A 12 -11.25 0.35 10.61
C SER A 12 -10.58 -0.75 11.41
N ILE A 13 -10.98 -0.88 12.68
CA ILE A 13 -10.60 -1.97 13.58
C ILE A 13 -11.90 -2.63 14.02
N ASP A 14 -12.05 -3.93 13.78
CA ASP A 14 -13.28 -4.70 14.06
C ASP A 14 -14.55 -4.03 13.51
N GLY A 15 -14.45 -3.51 12.28
CA GLY A 15 -15.54 -2.80 11.60
C GLY A 15 -15.79 -1.37 12.09
N THR A 16 -15.12 -0.93 13.15
CA THR A 16 -15.23 0.44 13.68
C THR A 16 -14.23 1.36 12.97
N PRO A 17 -14.68 2.43 12.28
CA PRO A 17 -13.76 3.40 11.68
C PRO A 17 -12.91 4.10 12.74
N VAL A 18 -11.58 4.11 12.56
CA VAL A 18 -10.63 4.71 13.53
C VAL A 18 -9.93 5.95 12.99
N GLY A 19 -9.92 6.15 11.67
CA GLY A 19 -9.38 7.37 11.08
C GLY A 19 -8.89 7.19 9.65
N ARG A 20 -8.30 8.26 9.13
CA ARG A 20 -7.72 8.31 7.78
C ARG A 20 -6.22 8.51 7.85
N VAL A 21 -5.48 7.69 7.11
CA VAL A 21 -4.05 7.87 6.87
C VAL A 21 -3.88 8.47 5.48
N ILE A 22 -3.08 9.52 5.34
CA ILE A 22 -2.79 10.18 4.07
C ILE A 22 -1.31 9.96 3.75
N PHE A 23 -1.02 9.54 2.53
CA PHE A 23 0.32 9.31 2.01
C PHE A 23 0.63 10.34 0.94
N GLU A 24 1.79 10.98 1.04
CA GLU A 24 2.39 11.73 -0.06
C GLU A 24 3.46 10.85 -0.70
N LEU A 25 3.43 10.74 -2.03
CA LEU A 25 4.28 9.81 -2.77
C LEU A 25 5.42 10.58 -3.44
N PHE A 26 6.66 10.22 -3.12
CA PHE A 26 7.88 10.78 -3.73
C PHE A 26 8.09 10.26 -5.16
N ALA A 27 7.17 10.61 -6.05
CA ALA A 27 7.14 10.16 -7.44
C ALA A 27 8.33 10.71 -8.27
N ASP A 28 8.96 11.78 -7.80
CA ASP A 28 10.22 12.31 -8.31
C ASP A 28 11.42 11.39 -8.01
N VAL A 29 11.41 10.70 -6.86
CA VAL A 29 12.47 9.78 -6.44
C VAL A 29 12.21 8.35 -6.93
N SER A 30 10.96 7.89 -6.89
CA SER A 30 10.59 6.50 -7.21
C SER A 30 9.28 6.43 -7.99
N PRO A 31 9.27 6.87 -9.26
CA PRO A 31 8.04 7.02 -10.06
C PRO A 31 7.28 5.70 -10.23
N THR A 32 7.99 4.60 -10.54
CA THR A 32 7.37 3.29 -10.77
C THR A 32 6.70 2.73 -9.51
N THR A 33 7.35 2.85 -8.35
CA THR A 33 6.78 2.40 -7.08
C THR A 33 5.60 3.26 -6.65
N CYS A 34 5.71 4.58 -6.80
CA CYS A 34 4.63 5.51 -6.50
C CYS A 34 3.41 5.27 -7.39
N GLU A 35 3.61 5.04 -8.68
CA GLU A 35 2.52 4.76 -9.62
C GLU A 35 1.83 3.42 -9.32
N ASN A 36 2.60 2.38 -8.97
CA ASN A 36 2.03 1.13 -8.49
C ASN A 36 1.13 1.33 -7.27
N PHE A 37 1.66 1.97 -6.23
CA PHE A 37 0.90 2.22 -5.00
C PHE A 37 -0.34 3.08 -5.26
N ARG A 38 -0.21 4.16 -6.05
CA ARG A 38 -1.32 5.03 -6.43
C ARG A 38 -2.44 4.26 -7.13
N CYS A 39 -2.09 3.44 -8.12
CA CYS A 39 -3.07 2.63 -8.85
C CYS A 39 -3.73 1.58 -7.96
N LEU A 40 -2.98 0.94 -7.05
CA LEU A 40 -3.55 0.01 -6.08
C LEU A 40 -4.44 0.71 -5.04
N CYS A 41 -4.25 2.00 -4.79
CA CYS A 41 -5.18 2.80 -3.98
C CYS A 41 -6.48 3.12 -4.72
N THR A 42 -6.44 3.33 -6.04
CA THR A 42 -7.63 3.70 -6.84
C THR A 42 -8.39 2.48 -7.36
N GLY A 43 -7.71 1.35 -7.56
CA GLY A 43 -8.27 0.16 -8.21
C GLY A 43 -8.44 0.32 -9.72
N GLU A 44 -7.86 1.35 -10.34
CA GLU A 44 -8.12 1.71 -11.74
C GLU A 44 -7.58 0.70 -12.77
N LYS A 45 -6.71 -0.21 -12.34
CA LYS A 45 -6.08 -1.22 -13.21
C LYS A 45 -6.90 -2.50 -13.36
N GLY A 46 -8.08 -2.58 -12.74
CA GLY A 46 -8.98 -3.72 -12.88
C GLY A 46 -8.48 -4.95 -12.14
N GLU A 47 -8.48 -6.11 -12.79
CA GLU A 47 -8.11 -7.40 -12.20
C GLU A 47 -6.64 -7.77 -12.48
N GLY A 48 -6.00 -8.40 -11.49
CA GLY A 48 -4.63 -8.91 -11.58
C GLY A 48 -4.55 -10.11 -12.50
N LYS A 49 -3.44 -10.25 -13.22
CA LYS A 49 -3.25 -11.33 -14.20
C LYS A 49 -2.90 -12.66 -13.55
N SER A 50 -2.24 -12.62 -12.40
CA SER A 50 -1.78 -13.80 -11.66
C SER A 50 -2.75 -14.18 -10.54
N THR A 51 -3.29 -13.17 -9.86
CA THR A 51 -4.18 -13.38 -8.71
C THR A 51 -5.65 -13.53 -9.10
N PHE A 52 -6.05 -13.05 -10.30
CA PHE A 52 -7.45 -12.95 -10.73
C PHE A 52 -8.34 -12.22 -9.72
N LYS A 53 -7.75 -11.33 -8.92
CA LYS A 53 -8.42 -10.50 -7.92
C LYS A 53 -8.27 -9.02 -8.30
N PRO A 54 -9.16 -8.14 -7.85
CA PRO A 54 -9.04 -6.71 -8.10
C PRO A 54 -7.69 -6.16 -7.60
N LEU A 55 -6.99 -5.41 -8.44
CA LEU A 55 -5.75 -4.71 -8.09
C LEU A 55 -6.06 -3.48 -7.23
N HIS A 56 -6.54 -3.72 -6.00
CA HIS A 56 -7.09 -2.68 -5.15
C HIS A 56 -6.87 -2.99 -3.66
N TYR A 57 -6.37 -2.03 -2.89
CA TYR A 57 -6.17 -2.17 -1.45
C TYR A 57 -7.47 -2.10 -0.62
N LYS A 58 -8.60 -1.68 -1.20
CA LYS A 58 -9.86 -1.59 -0.46
C LYS A 58 -10.28 -2.96 0.08
N GLY A 59 -10.54 -3.02 1.39
CA GLY A 59 -10.91 -4.26 2.08
C GLY A 59 -9.73 -5.20 2.36
N THR A 60 -8.49 -4.77 2.07
CA THR A 60 -7.29 -5.55 2.40
C THR A 60 -6.97 -5.42 3.89
N PRO A 61 -6.78 -6.55 4.61
CA PRO A 61 -6.40 -6.50 6.01
C PRO A 61 -4.93 -6.07 6.19
N ILE A 62 -4.66 -5.45 7.33
CA ILE A 62 -3.30 -5.28 7.83
C ILE A 62 -2.94 -6.60 8.52
N HIS A 63 -2.16 -7.44 7.84
CA HIS A 63 -1.89 -8.80 8.28
C HIS A 63 -0.72 -8.91 9.27
N ARG A 64 0.13 -7.87 9.37
CA ARG A 64 1.28 -7.89 10.29
C ARG A 64 1.51 -6.53 10.95
N ILE A 65 1.49 -6.53 12.29
CA ILE A 65 1.73 -5.34 13.12
C ILE A 65 2.81 -5.68 14.14
N VAL A 66 3.93 -4.93 14.09
CA VAL A 66 5.01 -5.02 15.07
C VAL A 66 5.16 -3.66 15.74
N LYS A 67 4.76 -3.58 17.02
CA LYS A 67 4.80 -2.35 17.80
C LYS A 67 6.20 -1.74 17.82
N GLY A 68 6.30 -0.45 17.49
CA GLY A 68 7.56 0.29 17.45
C GLY A 68 8.42 0.03 16.21
N PHE A 69 7.90 -0.70 15.22
CA PHE A 69 8.64 -1.02 14.02
C PHE A 69 7.83 -0.78 12.75
N ILE A 70 6.77 -1.56 12.53
CA ILE A 70 6.11 -1.61 11.22
C ILE A 70 4.66 -2.03 11.31
N VAL A 71 3.86 -1.42 10.45
CA VAL A 71 2.51 -1.87 10.09
C VAL A 71 2.56 -2.28 8.61
N GLN A 72 2.27 -3.54 8.34
CA GLN A 72 2.39 -4.14 7.01
C GLN A 72 1.03 -4.70 6.59
N GLY A 73 0.61 -4.29 5.39
CA GLY A 73 -0.57 -4.79 4.69
C GLY A 73 -0.30 -4.81 3.19
N GLY A 74 -1.33 -4.88 2.37
CA GLY A 74 -1.20 -4.79 0.91
C GLY A 74 -1.38 -6.12 0.17
N ASP A 75 -1.38 -7.23 0.90
CA ASP A 75 -1.80 -8.54 0.41
C ASP A 75 -3.33 -8.60 0.22
N PHE A 76 -3.81 -8.06 -0.88
CA PHE A 76 -5.22 -8.07 -1.27
C PHE A 76 -5.71 -9.45 -1.76
N SER A 77 -4.80 -10.40 -1.99
CA SER A 77 -5.18 -11.72 -2.46
C SER A 77 -5.37 -12.69 -1.30
N GLU A 78 -4.34 -12.98 -0.53
CA GLU A 78 -4.37 -14.01 0.51
C GLU A 78 -4.55 -13.43 1.91
N GLY A 79 -4.31 -12.13 2.09
CA GLY A 79 -4.49 -11.43 3.35
C GLY A 79 -3.56 -11.89 4.48
N ASN A 80 -2.47 -12.59 4.17
CA ASN A 80 -1.57 -13.20 5.15
C ASN A 80 -0.08 -12.88 4.88
N GLY A 81 0.23 -12.13 3.82
CA GLY A 81 1.57 -11.72 3.43
C GLY A 81 2.25 -12.65 2.42
N THR A 82 1.57 -13.70 1.93
CA THR A 82 2.12 -14.57 0.86
C THR A 82 1.66 -14.18 -0.53
N GLY A 83 0.72 -13.24 -0.62
CA GLY A 83 0.07 -12.86 -1.87
C GLY A 83 0.34 -11.45 -2.36
N GLY A 84 -0.63 -10.94 -3.12
CA GLY A 84 -0.61 -9.67 -3.82
C GLY A 84 0.02 -9.76 -5.21
N GLU A 85 -0.24 -8.73 -6.01
CA GLU A 85 0.32 -8.56 -7.34
C GLU A 85 0.53 -7.07 -7.61
N SER A 86 1.60 -6.73 -8.33
CA SER A 86 1.79 -5.36 -8.81
C SER A 86 0.94 -5.05 -10.04
N ILE A 87 0.73 -3.78 -10.34
CA ILE A 87 0.05 -3.35 -11.58
C ILE A 87 0.81 -3.71 -12.86
N TYR A 88 2.08 -4.11 -12.73
CA TYR A 88 2.94 -4.50 -13.84
C TYR A 88 2.95 -6.02 -14.08
N GLY A 89 2.27 -6.79 -13.21
CA GLY A 89 2.23 -8.25 -13.23
C GLY A 89 3.33 -8.85 -12.35
N GLY A 90 2.92 -9.75 -11.45
CA GLY A 90 3.82 -10.40 -10.48
C GLY A 90 4.62 -9.39 -9.64
N THR A 91 5.92 -9.65 -9.48
CA THR A 91 6.87 -8.76 -8.80
C THR A 91 7.67 -7.94 -9.82
N PHE A 92 7.99 -6.69 -9.47
CA PHE A 92 8.89 -5.85 -10.26
C PHE A 92 10.09 -5.39 -9.43
N LYS A 93 11.18 -5.07 -10.13
CA LYS A 93 12.42 -4.60 -9.51
C LYS A 93 12.26 -3.13 -9.11
N GLY A 94 12.06 -2.90 -7.83
CA GLY A 94 12.00 -1.59 -7.18
C GLY A 94 12.49 -1.71 -5.73
N VAL A 95 12.89 -0.60 -5.12
CA VAL A 95 13.57 -0.57 -3.81
C VAL A 95 12.71 -1.12 -2.66
N PHE A 96 11.40 -1.32 -2.89
CA PHE A 96 10.48 -2.01 -2.00
C PHE A 96 9.63 -2.98 -2.81
N VAL A 97 9.54 -4.24 -2.36
CA VAL A 97 8.76 -5.30 -3.02
C VAL A 97 7.28 -4.92 -2.96
N ALA A 98 6.66 -4.86 -4.12
CA ALA A 98 5.61 -3.90 -4.44
C ALA A 98 4.17 -4.40 -4.33
N THR A 99 3.94 -5.39 -3.49
CA THR A 99 2.59 -5.84 -3.13
C THR A 99 2.19 -5.30 -1.77
N ASP A 100 3.15 -5.23 -0.85
CA ASP A 100 2.92 -4.79 0.50
C ASP A 100 3.09 -3.28 0.66
N PHE A 101 2.13 -2.63 1.32
CA PHE A 101 2.36 -1.32 1.88
C PHE A 101 3.00 -1.47 3.26
N ILE A 102 4.18 -0.88 3.40
CA ILE A 102 4.93 -0.82 4.64
C ILE A 102 4.78 0.59 5.17
N VAL A 103 3.98 0.75 6.23
CA VAL A 103 4.01 1.96 7.04
C VAL A 103 5.00 1.70 8.16
N LEU A 104 6.21 2.25 8.04
CA LEU A 104 7.15 2.31 9.14
C LEU A 104 6.60 3.29 10.18
N CYS A 105 5.88 2.76 11.17
CA CYS A 105 5.64 3.49 12.41
C CYS A 105 6.94 3.53 13.20
N ILE A 106 7.85 4.44 12.82
CA ILE A 106 8.95 4.84 13.69
C ILE A 106 8.28 5.50 14.90
N GLY A 107 8.31 4.80 16.04
CA GLY A 107 7.78 5.35 17.28
C GLY A 107 8.52 6.64 17.61
N TRP A 108 7.76 7.73 17.74
CA TRP A 108 8.13 8.98 18.43
C TRP A 108 9.33 9.76 17.86
N GLY A 109 9.05 10.91 17.25
CA GLY A 109 9.95 12.08 17.31
C GLY A 109 10.90 12.32 16.14
N ILE A 110 10.38 12.47 14.91
CA ILE A 110 11.12 13.17 13.84
C ILE A 110 10.17 14.21 13.23
N PRO A 111 10.55 15.51 13.19
CA PRO A 111 9.73 16.55 12.57
C PRO A 111 9.81 16.40 11.04
N CYS A 112 8.78 16.97 10.41
CA CYS A 112 8.68 17.33 9.00
C CYS A 112 10.01 17.44 8.23
#